data_AF-A0AAU3FXV0-F1
#
_entry.id   AF-A0AAU3FXV0-F1
#
_cell.length_a   1.000
_cell.length_b   1.000
_cell.length_c   1.000
_cell.angle_alpha   90.00
_cell.angle_beta   90.00
_cell.angle_gamma   90.00
#
_symmetry.space_group_name_H-M   'P 1'
#
loop_
_entity.id
_entity.type
_entity.pdbx_description
1 polymer ?
#
loop_
_entity_poly.entity_id
_entity_poly.type
_entity_poly.pdbx_seq_one_letter_code
_entity_poly.pdbx_strand_id
1 'polypeptide(L)'
;MFGKIGRPAEDRVRRQQEIFLAVAPLISVHGAREITMARAARAASMSVGGLYHYFPNKRELLLFGLSPANLERVCADFRARHGHLATADPRAFLAASLDTLTSAAGAFVTPSVLAAAHLGVDTFRAHLDEALATEIVGLVGTIQLAYPGLGDRSAGVLDRALRRQCVSALLDPEITPAELRLQLEGTVAAFTSMTSAPR
;
A
#
# COMPACT_ATOMS: atom_id res chain seq x y z
N MET A 1 16.42 -31.00 31.03
CA MET A 1 16.48 -29.76 30.21
C MET A 1 15.33 -29.83 29.21
N PHE A 2 14.17 -29.24 29.53
CA PHE A 2 12.96 -29.35 28.70
C PHE A 2 12.90 -28.17 27.72
N GLY A 3 13.37 -28.38 26.49
CA GLY A 3 13.06 -27.50 25.38
C GLY A 3 11.66 -27.84 24.87
N LYS A 4 10.65 -27.02 25.17
CA LYS A 4 9.37 -27.08 24.45
C LYS A 4 9.71 -26.91 22.97
N ILE A 5 9.30 -27.86 22.12
CA ILE A 5 9.33 -27.73 20.66
C ILE A 5 8.55 -26.46 20.35
N GLY A 6 9.29 -25.38 20.12
CA GLY A 6 8.77 -24.03 20.13
C GLY A 6 7.88 -23.83 18.92
N ARG A 7 6.64 -23.40 19.17
CA ARG A 7 5.80 -22.78 18.14
C ARG A 7 6.69 -21.82 17.33
N PRO A 8 6.68 -21.87 15.99
CA PRO A 8 7.47 -20.96 15.19
C PRO A 8 7.22 -19.53 15.66
N ALA A 9 8.27 -18.71 15.66
CA ALA A 9 8.19 -17.33 16.10
C ALA A 9 7.00 -16.65 15.39
N GLU A 10 6.14 -15.99 16.18
CA GLU A 10 4.95 -15.36 15.63
C GLU A 10 5.37 -14.27 14.64
N ASP A 11 4.75 -14.33 13.46
CA ASP A 11 4.90 -13.29 12.45
C ASP A 11 4.05 -12.08 12.84
N ARG A 12 4.63 -11.22 13.68
CA ARG A 12 3.94 -10.10 14.29
C ARG A 12 3.34 -9.14 13.26
N VAL A 13 4.06 -8.85 12.17
CA VAL A 13 3.59 -7.92 11.12
C VAL A 13 2.40 -8.51 10.37
N ARG A 14 2.46 -9.79 10.02
CA ARG A 14 1.32 -10.48 9.40
C ARG A 14 0.11 -10.48 10.32
N ARG A 15 0.30 -10.72 11.61
CA ARG A 15 -0.80 -10.67 12.58
C ARG A 15 -1.37 -9.25 12.72
N GLN A 16 -0.52 -8.23 12.70
CA GLN A 16 -0.95 -6.83 12.65
C GLN A 16 -1.76 -6.51 11.37
N GLN A 17 -1.38 -7.06 10.21
CA GLN A 17 -2.15 -6.91 8.97
C GLN A 17 -3.55 -7.51 9.09
N GLU A 18 -3.67 -8.74 9.61
CA GLU A 18 -4.98 -9.39 9.83
C GLU A 18 -5.89 -8.54 10.74
N ILE A 19 -5.32 -8.02 11.83
CA ILE A 19 -6.04 -7.16 12.77
C ILE A 19 -6.45 -5.85 12.09
N PHE A 20 -5.51 -5.20 11.38
CA PHE A 20 -5.77 -3.95 10.70
C PHE A 20 -6.85 -4.09 9.63
N LEU A 21 -6.81 -5.14 8.81
CA LEU A 21 -7.81 -5.41 7.78
C LEU A 21 -9.22 -5.58 8.35
N ALA A 22 -9.35 -6.14 9.56
CA ALA A 22 -10.64 -6.24 10.25
C ALA A 22 -11.14 -4.86 10.76
N VAL A 23 -10.23 -3.92 11.04
CA VAL A 23 -10.54 -2.58 11.56
C VAL A 23 -10.70 -1.54 10.44
N ALA A 24 -9.99 -1.69 9.32
CA ALA A 24 -9.93 -0.75 8.21
C ALA A 24 -11.30 -0.29 7.69
N PRO A 25 -12.31 -1.17 7.51
CA PRO A 25 -13.65 -0.74 7.09
C PRO A 25 -14.29 0.26 8.07
N LEU A 26 -14.05 0.11 9.37
CA LEU A 26 -14.58 1.06 10.35
C LEU A 26 -13.92 2.43 10.21
N ILE A 27 -12.61 2.48 9.92
CA ILE A 27 -11.88 3.72 9.71
C ILE A 27 -12.43 4.44 8.48
N SER A 28 -12.63 3.72 7.38
CA SER A 28 -13.14 4.29 6.13
C SER A 28 -14.58 4.81 6.25
N VAL A 29 -15.45 4.12 6.99
CA VAL A 29 -16.87 4.49 7.10
C VAL A 29 -17.12 5.57 8.15
N HIS A 30 -16.46 5.50 9.30
CA HIS A 30 -16.78 6.35 10.47
C HIS A 30 -15.71 7.42 10.75
N GLY A 31 -14.59 7.38 10.01
CA GLY A 31 -13.45 8.24 10.24
C GLY A 31 -12.70 7.92 11.54
N ALA A 32 -11.50 8.47 11.68
CA ALA A 32 -10.62 8.14 12.81
C ALA A 32 -11.14 8.60 14.17
N ARG A 33 -11.98 9.64 14.24
CA ARG A 33 -12.47 10.19 15.52
C ARG A 33 -13.34 9.18 16.28
N GLU A 34 -14.19 8.45 15.56
CA GLU A 34 -15.13 7.49 16.15
C GLU A 34 -14.55 6.11 16.47
N ILE A 35 -13.29 5.88 16.13
CA ILE A 35 -12.59 4.63 16.45
C ILE A 35 -12.07 4.67 17.88
N THR A 36 -12.44 3.70 18.69
CA THR A 36 -11.85 3.44 20.00
C THR A 36 -11.14 2.09 20.01
N MET A 37 -10.19 1.88 20.92
CA MET A 37 -9.52 0.58 21.05
C MET A 37 -10.51 -0.54 21.35
N ALA A 38 -11.58 -0.27 22.11
CA ALA A 38 -12.64 -1.25 22.38
C ALA A 38 -13.43 -1.64 21.11
N ARG A 39 -13.79 -0.65 20.28
CA ARG A 39 -14.50 -0.87 19.02
C ARG A 39 -13.64 -1.62 18.01
N ALA A 40 -12.36 -1.25 17.90
CA ALA A 40 -11.39 -1.94 17.06
C ALA A 40 -11.16 -3.39 17.51
N ALA A 41 -11.02 -3.63 18.82
CA ALA A 41 -10.84 -4.98 19.35
C ALA A 41 -12.06 -5.87 19.06
N ARG A 42 -13.28 -5.32 19.18
CA ARG A 42 -14.51 -6.01 18.80
C ARG A 42 -14.51 -6.37 17.31
N ALA A 43 -14.14 -5.43 16.43
CA ALA A 43 -14.06 -5.68 14.99
C ALA A 43 -13.07 -6.80 14.64
N ALA A 44 -11.92 -6.81 15.30
CA ALA A 44 -10.90 -7.85 15.13
C ALA A 44 -11.21 -9.16 15.88
N SER A 45 -12.34 -9.26 16.58
CA SER A 45 -12.70 -10.42 17.42
C SER A 45 -11.64 -10.74 18.50
N MET A 46 -11.15 -9.70 19.16
CA MET A 46 -10.10 -9.76 20.18
C MET A 46 -10.53 -9.09 21.48
N SER A 47 -9.84 -9.42 22.58
CA SER A 47 -9.90 -8.62 23.79
C SER A 47 -9.15 -7.29 23.60
N VAL A 48 -9.52 -6.27 24.38
CA VAL A 48 -8.84 -4.97 24.35
C VAL A 48 -7.37 -5.09 24.73
N GLY A 49 -7.06 -5.87 25.78
CA GLY A 49 -5.67 -6.16 26.16
C GLY A 49 -4.90 -6.91 25.07
N GLY A 50 -5.56 -7.84 24.36
CA GLY A 50 -5.00 -8.53 23.21
C GLY A 50 -4.70 -7.57 22.05
N LEU A 51 -5.55 -6.58 21.79
CA LEU A 51 -5.27 -5.56 20.79
C LEU A 51 -4.08 -4.67 21.19
N TYR A 52 -4.01 -4.25 22.46
CA TYR A 52 -2.89 -3.44 22.97
C TYR A 52 -1.52 -4.13 22.85
N HIS A 53 -1.48 -5.47 22.82
CA HIS A 53 -0.25 -6.22 22.56
C HIS A 53 0.33 -5.96 21.15
N TYR A 54 -0.53 -5.78 20.14
CA TYR A 54 -0.11 -5.53 18.76
C TYR A 54 -0.03 -4.04 18.45
N PHE A 55 -0.96 -3.25 19.00
CA PHE A 55 -1.06 -1.81 18.80
C PHE A 55 -1.12 -1.11 20.16
N PRO A 56 0.02 -0.64 20.69
CA PRO A 56 0.13 0.01 22.00
C PRO A 56 -0.82 1.20 22.19
N ASN A 57 -1.20 1.88 21.10
CA ASN A 57 -2.13 3.00 21.13
C ASN A 57 -2.96 3.10 19.84
N LYS A 58 -4.02 3.90 19.90
CA LYS A 58 -4.92 4.16 18.76
C LYS A 58 -4.18 4.74 17.55
N ARG A 59 -3.16 5.58 17.77
CA ARG A 59 -2.41 6.22 16.68
C ARG A 59 -1.64 5.17 15.87
N GLU A 60 -0.95 4.25 16.52
CA GLU A 60 -0.23 3.16 15.85
C GLU A 60 -1.17 2.24 15.07
N LEU A 61 -2.34 1.93 15.62
CA LEU A 61 -3.38 1.18 14.89
C LEU A 61 -3.83 1.92 13.63
N LEU A 62 -4.16 3.21 13.77
CA LEU A 62 -4.69 4.02 12.66
C LEU A 62 -3.67 4.24 11.55
N LEU A 63 -2.38 4.36 11.89
CA LEU A 63 -1.30 4.65 10.94
C LEU A 63 -0.59 3.40 10.42
N PHE A 64 -0.99 2.21 10.86
CA PHE A 64 -0.31 0.96 10.49
C PHE A 64 -0.23 0.73 8.97
N GLY A 65 -1.27 1.11 8.21
CA GLY A 65 -1.28 0.97 6.76
C GLY A 65 -0.18 1.76 6.05
N LEU A 66 0.31 2.84 6.67
CA LEU A 66 1.42 3.66 6.21
C LEU A 66 2.76 3.28 6.86
N SER A 67 2.78 2.31 7.77
CA SER A 67 4.01 1.95 8.47
C SER A 67 5.01 1.27 7.53
N PRO A 68 6.31 1.59 7.61
CA PRO A 68 7.33 0.96 6.77
C PRO A 68 7.30 -0.57 6.84
N ALA A 69 7.14 -1.13 8.05
CA ALA A 69 7.06 -2.59 8.24
C ALA A 69 5.89 -3.24 7.49
N ASN A 70 4.73 -2.57 7.41
CA ASN A 70 3.59 -3.07 6.64
C ASN A 70 3.87 -3.03 5.13
N LEU A 71 4.39 -1.90 4.64
CA LEU A 71 4.67 -1.71 3.21
C LEU A 71 5.77 -2.66 2.72
N GLU A 72 6.86 -2.79 3.50
CA GLU A 72 7.91 -3.77 3.24
C GLU A 72 7.36 -5.20 3.18
N ARG A 73 6.41 -5.55 4.06
CA ARG A 73 5.76 -6.85 4.02
C ARG A 73 4.95 -7.07 2.75
N VAL A 74 4.13 -6.09 2.36
CA VAL A 74 3.35 -6.14 1.10
C VAL A 74 4.30 -6.36 -0.09
N CYS A 75 5.38 -5.59 -0.15
CA CYS A 75 6.43 -5.73 -1.17
C CYS A 75 7.08 -7.12 -1.14
N ALA A 76 7.44 -7.64 0.03
CA ALA A 76 8.07 -8.95 0.18
C ALA A 76 7.14 -10.07 -0.28
N ASP A 77 5.89 -10.06 0.14
CA ASP A 77 4.88 -11.06 -0.24
C ASP A 77 4.57 -11.00 -1.75
N PHE A 78 4.59 -9.81 -2.35
CA PHE A 78 4.48 -9.63 -3.79
C PHE A 78 5.67 -10.25 -4.53
N ARG A 79 6.90 -9.91 -4.13
CA ARG A 79 8.12 -10.43 -4.76
C ARG A 79 8.22 -11.95 -4.62
N ALA A 80 7.84 -12.50 -3.47
CA ALA A 80 7.82 -13.95 -3.25
C ALA A 80 6.86 -14.66 -4.22
N ARG A 81 5.69 -14.06 -4.49
CA ARG A 81 4.68 -14.64 -5.40
C ARG A 81 4.98 -14.43 -6.87
N HIS A 82 5.43 -13.23 -7.24
CA HIS A 82 5.47 -12.76 -8.63
C HIS A 82 6.88 -12.45 -9.16
N GLY A 83 7.91 -12.48 -8.32
CA GLY A 83 9.27 -12.06 -8.71
C GLY A 83 9.85 -12.82 -9.89
N HIS A 84 9.45 -14.08 -10.09
CA HIS A 84 9.85 -14.88 -11.25
C HIS A 84 9.37 -14.29 -12.60
N LEU A 85 8.27 -13.53 -12.60
CA LEU A 85 7.73 -12.90 -13.81
C LEU A 85 8.62 -11.76 -14.31
N ALA A 86 9.42 -11.13 -13.45
CA ALA A 86 10.26 -10.00 -13.84
C ALA A 86 11.21 -10.30 -15.01
N THR A 87 11.62 -11.57 -15.17
CA THR A 87 12.43 -12.03 -16.30
C THR A 87 11.61 -12.81 -17.33
N ALA A 88 10.66 -13.65 -16.87
CA ALA A 88 9.90 -14.51 -17.75
C ALA A 88 8.85 -13.75 -18.60
N ASP A 89 8.16 -12.79 -17.98
CA ASP A 89 7.16 -11.93 -18.61
C ASP A 89 7.07 -10.59 -17.86
N PRO A 90 7.92 -9.61 -18.22
CA PRO A 90 7.94 -8.30 -17.58
C PRO A 90 6.60 -7.56 -17.64
N ARG A 91 5.76 -7.82 -18.65
CA ARG A 91 4.44 -7.19 -18.78
C ARG A 91 3.44 -7.80 -17.80
N ALA A 92 3.44 -9.12 -17.63
CA ALA A 92 2.66 -9.76 -16.58
C ALA A 92 3.12 -9.34 -15.18
N PHE A 93 4.43 -9.15 -14.98
CA PHE A 93 4.97 -8.62 -13.72
C PHE A 93 4.48 -7.20 -13.44
N LEU A 94 4.42 -6.33 -14.45
CA LEU A 94 3.85 -4.99 -14.35
C LEU A 94 2.37 -5.01 -14.00
N ALA A 95 1.57 -5.84 -14.68
CA ALA A 95 0.14 -5.97 -14.37
C ALA A 95 -0.08 -6.40 -12.91
N ALA A 96 0.66 -7.41 -12.44
CA ALA A 96 0.60 -7.87 -11.06
C ALA A 96 1.08 -6.81 -10.05
N SER A 97 2.06 -5.98 -10.43
CA SER A 97 2.52 -4.85 -9.60
C SER A 97 1.44 -3.80 -9.43
N LEU A 98 0.74 -3.46 -10.52
CA LEU A 98 -0.37 -2.51 -10.50
C LEU A 98 -1.56 -3.04 -9.70
N ASP A 99 -1.92 -4.32 -9.84
CA ASP A 99 -2.97 -4.96 -9.04
C ASP A 99 -2.63 -4.95 -7.54
N THR A 100 -1.37 -5.23 -7.20
CA THR A 100 -0.90 -5.22 -5.81
C THR A 100 -0.94 -3.80 -5.25
N LEU A 101 -0.48 -2.81 -6.00
CA LEU A 101 -0.48 -1.42 -5.57
C LEU A 101 -1.91 -0.93 -5.29
N THR A 102 -2.87 -1.17 -6.19
CA THR A 102 -4.24 -0.69 -6.00
C THR A 102 -4.96 -1.44 -4.89
N SER A 103 -4.72 -2.74 -4.74
CA SER A 103 -5.23 -3.53 -3.63
C SER A 103 -4.68 -3.04 -2.29
N ALA A 104 -3.36 -2.82 -2.20
CA ALA A 104 -2.72 -2.31 -0.99
C ALA A 104 -3.18 -0.88 -0.66
N ALA A 105 -3.37 -0.04 -1.68
CA ALA A 105 -3.89 1.31 -1.53
C ALA A 105 -5.25 1.29 -0.82
N GLY A 106 -6.21 0.51 -1.33
CA GLY A 106 -7.55 0.43 -0.74
C GLY A 106 -7.57 -0.25 0.63
N ALA A 107 -6.80 -1.33 0.81
CA ALA A 107 -6.86 -2.16 2.01
C ALA A 107 -6.07 -1.58 3.20
N PHE A 108 -4.96 -0.87 2.94
CA PHE A 108 -4.04 -0.40 3.96
C PHE A 108 -3.86 1.12 3.94
N VAL A 109 -3.50 1.68 2.79
CA VAL A 109 -3.03 3.06 2.70
C VAL A 109 -4.18 4.05 2.88
N THR A 110 -5.27 3.94 2.12
CA THR A 110 -6.40 4.87 2.16
C THR A 110 -7.01 5.00 3.56
N PRO A 111 -7.33 3.90 4.29
CA PRO A 111 -7.84 4.03 5.66
C PRO A 111 -6.88 4.80 6.58
N SER A 112 -5.56 4.55 6.46
CA SER A 112 -4.55 5.26 7.25
C SER A 112 -4.36 6.72 6.83
N VAL A 113 -4.49 7.05 5.54
CA VAL A 113 -4.44 8.43 5.01
C VAL A 113 -5.63 9.23 5.52
N LEU A 114 -6.84 8.69 5.43
CA LEU A 114 -8.05 9.30 5.97
C LEU A 114 -7.92 9.52 7.49
N ALA A 115 -7.34 8.55 8.20
CA ALA A 115 -7.08 8.70 9.62
C ALA A 115 -6.02 9.77 9.93
N ALA A 116 -4.94 9.82 9.17
CA ALA A 116 -3.86 10.79 9.34
C ALA A 116 -4.33 12.23 9.13
N ALA A 117 -5.24 12.46 8.17
CA ALA A 117 -5.85 13.77 7.94
C ALA A 117 -6.55 14.33 9.20
N HIS A 118 -7.11 13.45 10.05
CA HIS A 118 -7.70 13.85 11.33
C HIS A 118 -6.68 14.08 12.46
N LEU A 119 -5.45 13.57 12.33
CA LEU A 119 -4.38 13.72 13.31
C LEU A 119 -3.55 15.00 13.10
N GLY A 120 -3.75 15.70 11.98
CA GLY A 120 -3.10 16.97 11.64
C GLY A 120 -2.29 16.88 10.35
N VAL A 121 -2.18 18.02 9.66
CA VAL A 121 -1.56 18.14 8.33
C VAL A 121 -0.09 17.71 8.32
N ASP A 122 0.69 18.00 9.37
CA ASP A 122 2.11 17.64 9.41
C ASP A 122 2.32 16.12 9.56
N THR A 123 1.51 15.47 10.42
CA THR A 123 1.51 14.00 10.52
C THR A 123 1.10 13.37 9.18
N PHE A 124 0.05 13.91 8.56
CA PHE A 124 -0.44 13.46 7.27
C PHE A 124 0.64 13.53 6.18
N ARG A 125 1.31 14.68 6.04
CA ARG A 125 2.34 14.89 5.01
C ARG A 125 3.53 13.94 5.18
N ALA A 126 4.06 13.82 6.40
CA ALA A 126 5.24 12.98 6.64
C ALA A 126 4.99 11.51 6.26
N HIS A 127 3.86 10.94 6.65
CA HIS A 127 3.54 9.53 6.34
C HIS A 127 3.16 9.31 4.88
N LEU A 128 2.52 10.30 4.23
CA LEU A 128 2.19 10.22 2.81
C LEU A 128 3.46 10.25 1.95
N ASP A 129 4.39 11.15 2.24
CA ASP A 129 5.67 11.26 1.52
C ASP A 129 6.49 9.98 1.64
N GLU A 130 6.58 9.41 2.85
CA GLU A 130 7.30 8.15 3.12
C GLU A 130 6.69 6.95 2.40
N ALA A 131 5.36 6.81 2.44
CA ALA A 131 4.65 5.72 1.76
C ALA A 131 4.80 5.79 0.23
N LEU A 132 4.65 6.99 -0.34
CA LEU A 132 4.75 7.17 -1.79
C LEU A 132 6.19 7.07 -2.28
N ALA A 133 7.19 7.55 -1.51
CA ALA A 133 8.60 7.46 -1.86
C ALA A 133 9.04 6.01 -2.09
N THR A 134 8.60 5.09 -1.24
CA THR A 134 9.06 3.69 -1.27
C THR A 134 8.38 2.88 -2.37
N GLU A 135 7.05 2.98 -2.50
CA GLU A 135 6.27 2.10 -3.38
C GLU A 135 6.31 2.53 -4.85
N ILE A 136 6.28 3.84 -5.13
CA ILE A 136 6.18 4.33 -6.52
C ILE A 136 7.53 4.31 -7.24
N VAL A 137 8.65 4.40 -6.51
CA VAL A 137 10.00 4.23 -7.10
C VAL A 137 10.16 2.81 -7.67
N GLY A 138 9.63 1.79 -6.99
CA GLY A 138 9.67 0.41 -7.47
C GLY A 138 8.87 0.19 -8.76
N LEU A 139 7.71 0.85 -8.88
CA LEU A 139 6.84 0.69 -10.04
C LEU A 139 7.48 1.20 -11.34
N VAL A 140 8.21 2.31 -11.31
CA VAL A 140 8.87 2.83 -12.52
C VAL A 140 9.96 1.89 -13.02
N GLY A 141 10.72 1.27 -12.12
CA GLY A 141 11.65 0.20 -12.48
C GLY A 141 10.94 -0.96 -13.18
N THR A 142 9.79 -1.40 -12.66
CA THR A 142 8.98 -2.44 -13.30
C THR A 142 8.46 -2.01 -14.68
N ILE A 143 8.07 -0.75 -14.85
CA ILE A 143 7.64 -0.22 -16.16
C ILE A 143 8.81 -0.22 -17.15
N GLN A 144 10.01 0.18 -16.74
CA GLN A 144 11.19 0.15 -17.62
C GLN A 144 11.60 -1.27 -18.01
N LEU A 145 11.40 -2.26 -17.14
CA LEU A 145 11.57 -3.67 -17.48
C LEU A 145 10.56 -4.12 -18.56
N ALA A 146 9.30 -3.71 -18.43
CA ALA A 146 8.24 -4.02 -19.40
C ALA A 146 8.37 -3.25 -20.72
N TYR A 147 8.97 -2.06 -20.68
CA TYR A 147 9.15 -1.15 -21.80
C TYR A 147 10.57 -0.55 -21.82
N PRO A 148 11.58 -1.31 -22.28
CA PRO A 148 12.98 -0.87 -22.28
C PRO A 148 13.26 0.39 -23.12
N GLY A 149 12.35 0.75 -24.04
CA GLY A 149 12.44 1.99 -24.83
C GLY A 149 12.08 3.27 -24.05
N LEU A 150 11.59 3.17 -22.81
CA LEU A 150 11.23 4.32 -21.99
C LEU A 150 12.50 5.00 -21.42
N GLY A 151 12.94 6.09 -22.06
CA GLY A 151 14.11 6.84 -21.62
C GLY A 151 13.94 7.54 -20.27
N ASP A 152 15.06 7.81 -19.59
CA ASP A 152 15.11 8.30 -18.20
C ASP A 152 14.31 9.58 -17.93
N ARG A 153 14.30 10.52 -18.90
CA ARG A 153 13.50 11.74 -18.78
C ARG A 153 12.00 11.44 -18.73
N SER A 154 11.53 10.54 -19.59
CA SER A 154 10.13 10.11 -19.62
C SER A 154 9.78 9.31 -18.36
N ALA A 155 10.69 8.46 -17.89
CA ALA A 155 10.53 7.73 -16.64
C ALA A 155 10.36 8.67 -15.43
N GLY A 156 11.16 9.74 -15.33
CA GLY A 156 11.02 10.74 -14.26
C GLY A 156 9.73 11.59 -14.34
N VAL A 157 9.19 11.82 -15.54
CA VAL A 157 7.89 12.48 -15.69
C VAL A 157 6.75 11.51 -15.34
N LEU A 158 6.86 10.24 -15.74
CA LEU A 158 5.91 9.19 -15.41
C LEU A 158 5.84 8.93 -13.90
N ASP A 159 6.98 8.84 -13.21
CA ASP A 159 7.04 8.75 -11.74
C ASP A 159 6.17 9.83 -11.08
N ARG A 160 6.39 11.10 -11.45
CA ARG A 160 5.63 12.23 -10.91
C ARG A 160 4.15 12.20 -11.28
N ALA A 161 3.79 11.68 -12.46
CA ALA A 161 2.40 11.53 -12.86
C ALA A 161 1.69 10.48 -11.99
N LEU A 162 2.30 9.30 -11.84
CA LEU A 162 1.78 8.20 -11.02
C LEU A 162 1.67 8.61 -9.54
N ARG A 163 2.67 9.31 -8.98
CA ARG A 163 2.61 9.88 -7.62
C ARG A 163 1.39 10.77 -7.42
N ARG A 164 1.17 11.72 -8.34
CA ARG A 164 0.04 12.66 -8.25
C ARG A 164 -1.30 11.95 -8.34
N GLN A 165 -1.44 10.97 -9.23
CA GLN A 165 -2.65 10.17 -9.32
C GLN A 165 -2.92 9.37 -8.05
N CYS A 166 -1.89 8.71 -7.48
CA CYS A 166 -2.02 7.99 -6.22
C CYS A 166 -2.44 8.94 -5.08
N VAL A 167 -1.78 10.11 -4.93
CA VAL A 167 -2.17 11.10 -3.91
C VAL A 167 -3.63 11.53 -4.07
N SER A 168 -4.02 11.87 -5.30
CA SER A 168 -5.40 12.29 -5.60
C SER A 168 -6.39 11.19 -5.23
N ALA A 169 -6.07 9.94 -5.57
CA ALA A 169 -6.91 8.79 -5.29
C ALA A 169 -7.03 8.50 -3.79
N LEU A 170 -5.94 8.62 -3.04
CA LEU A 170 -5.94 8.38 -1.59
C LEU A 170 -6.79 9.40 -0.81
N LEU A 171 -7.07 10.56 -1.42
CA LEU A 171 -7.88 11.63 -0.85
C LEU A 171 -9.31 11.65 -1.38
N ASP A 172 -9.60 10.90 -2.44
CA ASP A 172 -10.91 10.81 -3.05
C ASP A 172 -11.67 9.61 -2.46
N PRO A 173 -12.72 9.82 -1.66
CA PRO A 173 -13.47 8.72 -1.05
C PRO A 173 -14.31 7.93 -2.07
N GLU A 174 -14.52 8.46 -3.28
CA GLU A 174 -15.33 7.81 -4.32
C GLU A 174 -14.51 6.87 -5.21
N ILE A 175 -13.19 7.05 -5.25
CA ILE A 175 -12.36 6.25 -6.15
C ILE A 175 -12.27 4.79 -5.69
N THR A 176 -12.60 3.89 -6.59
CA THR A 176 -12.44 2.46 -6.36
C THR A 176 -11.03 1.99 -6.74
N PRO A 177 -10.54 0.87 -6.17
CA PRO A 177 -9.28 0.26 -6.61
C PRO A 177 -9.25 -0.06 -8.11
N ALA A 178 -10.40 -0.39 -8.70
CA ALA A 178 -10.53 -0.69 -10.12
C ALA A 178 -10.39 0.57 -10.98
N GLU A 179 -11.00 1.69 -10.59
CA GLU A 179 -10.84 2.97 -11.30
C GLU A 179 -9.41 3.49 -11.19
N LEU A 180 -8.80 3.40 -10.00
CA LEU A 180 -7.37 3.73 -9.84
C LEU A 180 -6.51 2.86 -10.76
N ARG A 181 -6.79 1.56 -10.85
CA ARG A 181 -6.06 0.63 -11.72
C ARG A 181 -6.12 1.08 -13.19
N LEU A 182 -7.31 1.42 -13.68
CA LEU A 182 -7.53 1.89 -15.05
C LEU A 182 -6.80 3.22 -15.32
N GLN A 183 -6.83 4.15 -14.36
CA GLN A 183 -6.12 5.43 -14.50
C GLN A 183 -4.59 5.25 -14.59
N LEU A 184 -4.02 4.36 -13.75
CA LEU A 184 -2.60 4.05 -13.79
C LEU A 184 -2.22 3.37 -15.11
N GLU A 185 -3.04 2.43 -15.61
CA GLU A 185 -2.80 1.80 -16.93
C GLU A 185 -2.81 2.80 -18.07
N GLY A 186 -3.84 3.65 -18.13
CA GLY A 186 -3.95 4.67 -19.17
C GLY A 186 -2.74 5.60 -19.19
N THR A 187 -2.22 5.92 -18.00
CA THR A 187 -1.03 6.75 -17.85
C THR A 187 0.23 6.03 -18.33
N VAL A 188 0.44 4.77 -17.92
CA VAL A 188 1.58 3.98 -18.41
C VAL A 188 1.51 3.85 -19.93
N ALA A 189 0.35 3.47 -20.48
CA ALA A 189 0.12 3.29 -21.91
C ALA A 189 0.39 4.56 -22.73
N ALA A 190 -0.01 5.73 -22.23
CA ALA A 190 0.26 7.01 -22.88
C ALA A 190 1.77 7.26 -23.03
N PHE A 191 2.55 7.02 -21.98
CA PHE A 191 3.99 7.26 -21.98
C PHE A 191 4.76 6.26 -22.85
N THR A 192 4.34 5.00 -22.88
CA THR A 192 4.98 3.95 -23.67
C THR A 192 4.61 4.01 -25.16
N SER A 193 3.43 4.55 -25.50
CA SER A 193 3.00 4.74 -26.90
C SER A 193 3.75 5.90 -27.56
N MET A 194 4.00 6.99 -26.83
CA MET A 194 4.79 8.14 -27.34
C MET A 194 6.24 7.78 -27.67
N THR A 195 6.79 6.73 -27.07
CA THR A 195 8.15 6.26 -27.33
C THR A 195 8.24 5.30 -28.52
N SER A 196 7.11 4.78 -28.99
CA SER A 196 7.03 3.81 -30.10
C SER A 196 6.73 4.46 -31.46
N ALA A 197 6.53 5.77 -31.52
CA ALA A 197 6.32 6.48 -32.78
C ALA A 197 7.64 6.58 -33.58
N PRO A 198 7.68 6.15 -34.85
CA PRO A 198 8.87 6.33 -35.68
C PRO A 198 9.15 7.82 -35.84
N ARG A 199 10.41 8.21 -35.66
CA ARG A 199 10.91 9.53 -36.05
C ARG A 199 10.99 9.65 -37.56
#